data_AF-A0A924EFW6-F1
#
_entry.id   AF-A0A924EFW6-F1
#
_cell.length_a   1.000
_cell.length_b   1.000
_cell.length_c   1.000
_cell.angle_alpha   90.00
_cell.angle_beta   90.00
_cell.angle_gamma   90.00
#
_symmetry.space_group_name_H-M   'P 1'
#
loop_
_entity.id
_entity.type
_entity.pdbx_description
1 polymer ?
#
loop_
_entity_poly.entity_id
_entity_poly.type
_entity_poly.pdbx_seq_one_letter_code
_entity_poly.pdbx_strand_id
1 'polypeptide(L)'
;MKGIAILLYVIPFIIIGIKCSLFTSFSAKRLMAALNINFVIVAAITLLLILCCIIMDNAIYNRGIGNTYTDVFMETSYAYIVISLMFVLPGGVLLNFPAFWRRVVIWLK
;
A
#
# COMPACT_ATOMS: atom_id res chain seq x y z
N MET A 1 11.41 -14.40 5.14
CA MET A 1 11.27 -13.24 4.24
C MET A 1 9.88 -12.61 4.24
N LYS A 2 8.78 -13.39 4.28
CA LYS A 2 7.39 -12.88 4.35
C LYS A 2 7.11 -11.84 5.46
N GLY A 3 7.80 -11.91 6.60
CA GLY A 3 7.65 -10.95 7.70
C GLY A 3 8.08 -9.51 7.36
N ILE A 4 9.05 -9.32 6.47
CA ILE A 4 9.55 -7.98 6.09
C ILE A 4 8.49 -7.24 5.26
N ALA A 5 7.84 -7.94 4.32
CA ALA A 5 6.74 -7.39 3.52
C ALA A 5 5.54 -6.99 4.41
N ILE A 6 5.22 -7.78 5.43
CA ILE A 6 4.13 -7.46 6.37
C ILE A 6 4.49 -6.21 7.19
N LEU A 7 5.73 -6.11 7.68
CA LEU A 7 6.20 -4.94 8.42
C LEU A 7 6.11 -3.65 7.59
N LEU A 8 6.40 -3.72 6.29
CA LEU A 8 6.25 -2.59 5.36
C LEU A 8 4.81 -2.06 5.24
N TYR A 9 3.79 -2.87 5.55
CA TYR A 9 2.39 -2.40 5.63
C TYR A 9 2.00 -1.93 7.02
N VAL A 10 2.44 -2.64 8.05
CA VAL A 10 2.00 -2.41 9.43
C VAL A 10 2.63 -1.15 10.01
N ILE A 11 3.92 -0.89 9.74
CA ILE A 11 4.64 0.27 10.28
C ILE A 11 4.02 1.61 9.84
N PRO A 12 3.79 1.89 8.54
CA PRO A 12 3.17 3.15 8.13
C PRO A 12 1.76 3.31 8.70
N PHE A 13 0.99 2.22 8.79
CA PHE A 13 -0.33 2.25 9.41
C PHE A 13 -0.28 2.63 10.90
N ILE A 14 0.65 2.05 11.67
CA ILE A 14 0.83 2.38 13.09
C ILE A 14 1.22 3.84 13.27
N ILE A 15 2.19 4.33 12.49
CA ILE A 15 2.66 5.72 12.56
C ILE A 15 1.51 6.69 12.27
N ILE A 16 0.72 6.42 11.23
CA ILE A 16 -0.44 7.24 10.86
C ILE A 16 -1.54 7.12 11.92
N GLY A 17 -1.78 5.92 12.45
CA GLY A 17 -2.75 5.68 13.53
C GLY A 17 -2.43 6.49 14.78
N ILE A 18 -1.17 6.57 15.16
CA ILE A 18 -0.71 7.42 16.27
C ILE A 18 -0.96 8.90 15.94
N LYS A 19 -0.55 9.38 14.75
CA LYS A 19 -0.77 10.77 14.32
C LYS A 19 -2.24 11.16 14.28
N CYS A 20 -3.12 10.23 13.89
CA CYS A 20 -4.57 10.45 13.84
C CYS A 20 -5.27 10.22 15.19
N SER A 21 -4.53 9.98 16.28
CA SER A 21 -5.09 9.74 17.61
C SER A 21 -6.11 8.58 17.63
N LEU A 22 -5.87 7.56 16.80
CA LEU A 22 -6.77 6.40 16.71
C LEU A 22 -6.86 5.64 18.04
N PHE A 23 -5.74 5.55 18.75
CA PHE A 23 -5.59 4.74 19.96
C PHE A 23 -6.01 5.46 21.24
N THR A 24 -6.25 6.77 21.18
CA THR A 24 -6.66 7.58 22.35
C THR A 24 -8.16 7.88 22.38
N SER A 25 -8.83 8.02 21.22
CA SER A 25 -10.29 8.04 21.14
C SER A 25 -10.75 7.50 19.80
N PHE A 26 -11.15 6.23 19.82
CA PHE A 26 -11.54 5.48 18.63
C PHE A 26 -12.85 6.04 18.05
N SER A 27 -12.79 6.46 16.79
CA SER A 27 -13.96 6.93 16.04
C SER A 27 -13.86 6.43 14.60
N ALA A 28 -14.98 5.96 14.04
CA ALA A 28 -15.04 5.52 12.65
C ALA A 28 -14.55 6.59 11.66
N LYS A 29 -14.77 7.88 11.94
CA LYS A 29 -14.26 8.99 11.11
C LYS A 29 -12.73 9.06 11.11
N ARG A 30 -12.10 8.85 12.28
CA ARG A 30 -10.62 8.89 12.41
C ARG A 30 -9.97 7.65 11.81
N LEU A 31 -10.61 6.48 11.99
CA LEU A 31 -10.20 5.24 11.32
C LEU A 31 -10.21 5.39 9.80
N MET A 32 -11.29 5.93 9.22
CA MET A 32 -11.37 6.19 7.78
C MET A 32 -10.33 7.20 7.30
N ALA A 33 -10.07 8.27 8.07
CA ALA A 33 -9.03 9.24 7.73
C ALA A 33 -7.63 8.62 7.73
N ALA A 34 -7.28 7.84 8.76
CA ALA A 34 -6.00 7.14 8.84
C ALA A 34 -5.84 6.09 7.74
N LEU A 35 -6.89 5.33 7.43
CA LEU A 35 -6.88 4.35 6.34
C LEU A 35 -6.72 5.03 4.97
N ASN A 36 -7.37 6.17 4.73
CA ASN A 36 -7.22 6.91 3.48
C ASN A 36 -5.80 7.47 3.30
N ILE A 37 -5.19 8.01 4.36
CA ILE A 37 -3.81 8.48 4.28
C ILE A 37 -2.88 7.28 4.06
N ASN A 38 -3.07 6.18 4.78
CA ASN A 38 -2.27 4.97 4.60
C ASN A 38 -2.39 4.41 3.18
N PHE A 39 -3.59 4.45 2.61
CA PHE A 39 -3.85 4.02 1.24
C PHE A 39 -3.01 4.79 0.22
N VAL A 40 -2.98 6.12 0.32
CA VAL A 40 -2.19 6.98 -0.57
C VAL A 40 -0.70 6.63 -0.46
N ILE A 41 -0.21 6.42 0.77
CA ILE A 41 1.19 6.04 0.99
C ILE A 41 1.49 4.67 0.37
N VAL A 42 0.64 3.67 0.62
CA VAL A 42 0.80 2.32 0.04
C VAL A 42 0.76 2.36 -1.49
N ALA A 43 -0.13 3.16 -2.08
CA ALA A 43 -0.18 3.34 -3.53
C ALA A 43 1.13 3.94 -4.08
N ALA A 44 1.66 4.98 -3.43
CA ALA A 44 2.91 5.60 -3.82
C ALA A 44 4.11 4.64 -3.70
N ILE A 45 4.21 3.90 -2.58
CA ILE A 45 5.27 2.90 -2.38
C ILE A 45 5.17 1.79 -3.42
N THR A 46 3.95 1.31 -3.71
CA THR A 46 3.72 0.25 -4.71
C THR A 46 4.19 0.68 -6.09
N LEU A 47 3.84 1.90 -6.52
CA LEU A 47 4.31 2.49 -7.77
C LEU A 47 5.85 2.58 -7.84
N LEU A 48 6.46 3.03 -6.75
CA LEU A 48 7.91 3.17 -6.67
C LEU A 48 8.63 1.80 -6.73
N LEU A 49 8.08 0.78 -6.06
CA LEU A 49 8.60 -0.58 -6.12
C LEU A 49 8.44 -1.20 -7.51
N ILE A 50 7.33 -0.98 -8.20
CA ILE A 50 7.14 -1.43 -9.59
C ILE A 50 8.24 -0.84 -10.49
N LEU A 51 8.49 0.47 -10.38
CA LEU A 51 9.56 1.15 -11.12
C LEU A 51 10.94 0.56 -10.79
N CYS A 52 11.25 0.37 -9.50
CA CYS A 52 12.51 -0.23 -9.08
C CYS A 52 12.68 -1.66 -9.63
N CYS A 53 11.64 -2.49 -9.57
CA CYS A 53 11.67 -3.85 -10.11
C CYS A 53 11.92 -3.85 -11.62
N ILE A 54 11.25 -2.98 -12.38
CA ILE A 54 11.45 -2.87 -13.84
C ILE A 54 12.90 -2.44 -14.16
N ILE A 55 13.45 -1.49 -13.40
CA ILE A 55 14.82 -1.03 -13.61
C ILE A 55 15.82 -2.15 -13.27
N MET A 56 15.64 -2.84 -12.15
CA MET A 56 16.53 -3.93 -11.74
C MET A 56 16.47 -5.13 -12.68
N ASP A 57 15.27 -5.47 -13.17
CA ASP A 57 15.10 -6.56 -14.13
C ASP A 57 15.89 -6.28 -15.43
N ASN A 58 15.76 -5.07 -15.96
CA ASN A 58 16.49 -4.65 -17.17
C ASN A 58 18.00 -4.47 -16.96
N ALA A 59 18.43 -3.97 -15.80
CA ALA A 59 19.83 -3.65 -15.55
C ALA A 59 20.64 -4.86 -15.07
N ILE A 60 20.03 -5.77 -14.31
CA ILE A 60 20.73 -6.83 -13.57
C ILE A 60 20.33 -8.21 -14.09
N TYR A 61 19.04 -8.55 -14.08
CA TYR A 61 18.59 -9.91 -14.40
C TYR A 61 18.72 -10.24 -15.89
N ASN A 62 18.34 -9.33 -16.78
CA ASN A 62 18.53 -9.50 -18.22
C ASN A 62 20.00 -9.63 -18.66
N ARG A 63 20.94 -9.27 -17.76
CA ARG A 63 22.39 -9.43 -17.98
C ARG A 63 23.00 -10.60 -17.21
N GLY A 64 22.20 -11.36 -16.46
CA GLY A 64 22.66 -12.50 -15.66
C GLY A 64 23.52 -12.13 -14.45
N ILE A 65 23.44 -10.89 -13.95
CA ILE A 65 24.30 -10.36 -12.86
C ILE A 65 23.57 -10.39 -11.50
N GLY A 66 22.54 -11.23 -11.37
CA GLY A 66 21.79 -11.38 -10.12
C GLY A 66 22.69 -11.87 -8.98
N ASN A 67 22.47 -11.34 -7.78
CA ASN A 67 23.07 -11.86 -6.55
C ASN A 67 21.99 -12.09 -5.49
N THR A 68 22.36 -12.73 -4.39
CA THR A 68 21.41 -13.07 -3.32
C THR A 68 20.67 -11.84 -2.79
N TYR A 69 21.31 -10.67 -2.66
CA TYR A 69 20.66 -9.45 -2.18
C TYR A 69 19.63 -8.90 -3.17
N THR A 70 19.92 -8.94 -4.47
CA THR A 70 18.97 -8.52 -5.49
C THR A 70 17.79 -9.48 -5.57
N ASP A 71 18.02 -10.78 -5.37
CA ASP A 71 16.96 -11.80 -5.32
C ASP A 71 16.02 -11.56 -4.15
N VAL A 72 16.56 -11.35 -2.94
CA VAL A 72 15.74 -11.02 -1.76
C VAL A 72 14.94 -9.74 -1.97
N PHE A 73 15.56 -8.70 -2.52
CA PHE A 73 14.89 -7.43 -2.79
C PHE A 73 13.74 -7.61 -3.79
N MET A 74 13.98 -8.30 -4.91
CA MET A 74 12.96 -8.55 -5.92
C MET A 74 11.82 -9.40 -5.37
N GLU A 75 12.11 -10.52 -4.70
CA GLU A 75 11.09 -11.39 -4.12
C GLU A 75 10.21 -10.63 -3.10
N THR A 76 10.83 -9.83 -2.23
CA THR A 76 10.10 -9.05 -1.22
C THR A 76 9.28 -7.93 -1.86
N SER A 77 9.81 -7.28 -2.90
CA SER A 77 9.13 -6.22 -3.65
C SER A 77 7.93 -6.76 -4.43
N TYR A 78 8.07 -7.90 -5.11
CA TYR A 78 6.95 -8.55 -5.80
C TYR A 78 5.85 -8.98 -4.83
N ALA A 79 6.21 -9.56 -3.68
CA ALA A 79 5.22 -9.93 -2.67
C ALA A 79 4.43 -8.70 -2.19
N TYR A 80 5.09 -7.57 -1.96
CA TYR A 80 4.42 -6.31 -1.65
C TYR A 80 3.53 -5.84 -2.80
N ILE A 81 4.03 -5.81 -4.04
CA ILE A 81 3.24 -5.35 -5.20
C ILE A 81 1.95 -6.18 -5.35
N VAL A 82 2.04 -7.50 -5.24
CA VAL A 82 0.88 -8.40 -5.33
C VAL A 82 -0.13 -8.13 -4.22
N ILE A 83 0.32 -8.04 -2.97
CA ILE A 83 -0.57 -7.77 -1.82
C ILE A 83 -1.25 -6.40 -1.96
N SER A 84 -0.49 -5.37 -2.36
CA SER A 84 -1.00 -4.02 -2.57
C SER A 84 -2.07 -3.98 -3.66
N LEU A 85 -1.79 -4.55 -4.83
CA LEU A 85 -2.69 -4.51 -5.99
C LEU A 85 -3.95 -5.36 -5.79
N MET A 86 -3.85 -6.51 -5.10
CA MET A 86 -4.97 -7.45 -4.98
C MET A 86 -5.85 -7.20 -3.75
N PHE A 87 -5.27 -6.71 -2.65
CA PHE A 87 -6.00 -6.60 -1.38
C PHE A 87 -6.12 -5.16 -0.91
N VAL A 88 -5.00 -4.41 -0.86
CA VAL A 88 -5.00 -3.10 -0.22
C VAL A 88 -5.68 -2.04 -1.09
N LEU A 89 -5.36 -1.99 -2.39
CA LEU A 89 -5.94 -1.01 -3.32
C LEU A 89 -7.44 -1.25 -3.55
N PRO A 90 -7.92 -2.47 -3.84
CA PRO A 90 -9.34 -2.73 -3.95
C PRO A 90 -10.07 -2.51 -2.61
N GLY A 91 -9.46 -2.91 -1.49
CA GLY A 91 -10.02 -2.72 -0.15
C GLY A 91 -10.25 -1.24 0.19
N GLY A 92 -9.28 -0.37 -0.08
CA GLY A 92 -9.43 1.07 0.16
C GLY A 92 -10.45 1.74 -0.76
N VAL A 93 -10.59 1.29 -2.01
CA VAL A 93 -11.65 1.76 -2.93
C VAL A 93 -13.03 1.36 -2.39
N LEU A 94 -13.19 0.10 -1.96
CA LEU A 94 -14.44 -0.39 -1.39
C LEU A 94 -14.85 0.37 -0.11
N LEU A 95 -13.88 0.70 0.75
CA LEU A 95 -14.15 1.48 1.97
C LEU A 95 -14.62 2.91 1.67
N ASN A 96 -14.17 3.51 0.57
CA ASN A 96 -14.61 4.84 0.14
C ASN A 96 -15.86 4.83 -0.74
N PHE A 97 -16.28 3.66 -1.24
CA PHE A 97 -17.41 3.50 -2.15
C PHE A 97 -18.74 4.06 -1.59
N PRO A 98 -19.12 3.83 -0.30
CA PRO A 98 -20.36 4.40 0.24
C PRO A 98 -20.35 5.94 0.30
N ALA A 99 -19.19 6.53 0.54
CA ALA A 99 -19.02 7.99 0.59
C ALA A 99 -19.02 8.61 -0.82
N PHE A 100 -18.53 7.87 -1.81
CA PHE A 100 -18.63 8.24 -3.23
C PHE A 100 -20.09 8.13 -3.72
N TRP A 101 -20.76 7.02 -3.44
CA TRP A 101 -22.14 6.77 -3.85
C TRP A 101 -23.12 7.82 -3.32
N ARG A 102 -23.01 8.23 -2.05
CA ARG A 102 -23.83 9.31 -1.50
C ARG A 102 -23.66 10.63 -2.26
N ARG A 103 -22.44 10.95 -2.71
CA ARG A 103 -22.18 12.18 -3.47
C ARG A 103 -22.80 12.12 -4.87
N VAL A 104 -22.73 10.96 -5.53
CA VAL A 104 -23.37 10.74 -6.83
C VAL A 104 -24.90 10.85 -6.73
N VAL A 105 -25.52 10.24 -5.72
CA VAL A 105 -26.98 10.29 -5.53
C VAL A 105 -27.50 11.71 -5.25
N ILE A 106 -26.73 12.55 -4.55
CA ILE A 106 -27.10 13.96 -4.33
C ILE A 106 -27.02 14.78 -5.62
N TRP A 107 -26.06 14.47 -6.50
CA TRP A 107 -25.91 15.15 -7.80
C TRP A 107 -26.99 14.78 -8.83
N LEU A 108 -27.66 13.64 -8.65
CA LEU A 108 -28.71 13.14 -9.53
C LEU A 108 -30.12 13.57 -9.11
N LYS A 109 -30.26 14.30 -7.99
CA LYS A 109 -31.52 14.89 -7.52
C LYS A 109 -31.52 16.39 -7.80
#